data_AF-A0A645G9M5-F1
#
_entry.id   AF-A0A645G9M5-F1
#
_cell.length_a   1.000
_cell.length_b   1.000
_cell.length_c   1.000
_cell.angle_alpha   90.00
_cell.angle_beta   90.00
_cell.angle_gamma   90.00
#
_symmetry.space_group_name_H-M   'P 1'
#
loop_
_entity.id
_entity.type
_entity.pdbx_description
1 polymer ?
#
loop_
_entity_poly.entity_id
_entity_poly.type
_entity_poly.pdbx_seq_one_letter_code
_entity_poly.pdbx_strand_id
1 'polypeptide(L)'
;MKFVINGYDLVSHKNNTSGIVELISRTGIPVIGVVPYTQFAEKALSEGKPLTAVKNNPAGIALANISKRIAGLRVPLLDGIVKKRRRKSFY
;
A
#
# COMPACT_ATOMS: atom_id res chain seq x y z
N MET A 1 5.28 -6.33 17.85
CA MET A 1 6.02 -5.88 16.64
C MET A 1 5.04 -5.72 15.48
N LYS A 2 5.31 -4.87 14.48
CA LYS A 2 4.42 -4.61 13.32
C LYS A 2 5.28 -4.51 12.06
N PHE A 3 4.78 -4.98 10.91
CA PHE A 3 5.52 -4.93 9.64
C PHE A 3 4.93 -3.98 8.61
N VAL A 4 5.82 -3.40 7.80
CA VAL A 4 5.48 -2.71 6.56
C VAL A 4 6.22 -3.41 5.42
N ILE A 5 5.48 -3.79 4.39
CA ILE A 5 6.05 -4.39 3.18
C ILE A 5 6.31 -3.24 2.20
N ASN A 6 7.57 -3.03 1.82
CA ASN A 6 7.96 -1.97 0.90
C ASN A 6 8.26 -2.51 -0.50
N GLY A 7 8.02 -1.72 -1.54
CA GLY A 7 8.34 -2.07 -2.92
C GLY A 7 7.51 -3.21 -3.51
N TYR A 8 6.31 -3.47 -2.98
CA TYR A 8 5.49 -4.59 -3.45
C TYR A 8 4.91 -4.32 -4.85
N ASP A 9 5.11 -5.24 -5.78
CA ASP A 9 4.50 -5.12 -7.12
C ASP A 9 3.03 -5.56 -7.09
N LEU A 10 2.14 -4.58 -6.90
CA LEU A 10 0.69 -4.78 -6.94
C LEU A 10 0.15 -5.06 -8.35
N VAL A 11 0.88 -4.73 -9.42
CA VAL A 11 0.40 -4.89 -10.80
C VAL A 11 0.53 -6.34 -11.22
N SER A 12 1.71 -6.91 -11.02
CA SER A 12 1.99 -8.31 -11.35
C SER A 12 1.28 -9.29 -10.42
N HIS A 13 0.94 -8.85 -9.19
CA HIS A 13 0.28 -9.67 -8.18
C HIS A 13 -1.14 -9.21 -7.81
N LYS A 14 -1.88 -8.61 -8.75
CA LYS A 14 -3.27 -8.14 -8.52
C LYS A 14 -4.20 -9.17 -7.87
N ASN A 15 -3.97 -10.46 -8.11
CA ASN A 15 -4.74 -11.57 -7.54
C ASN A 15 -3.93 -12.41 -6.53
N ASN A 16 -2.66 -12.09 -6.31
CA ASN A 16 -1.74 -12.88 -5.50
C ASN A 16 -1.41 -12.14 -4.20
N THR A 17 -2.43 -11.82 -3.41
CA THR A 17 -2.26 -11.41 -2.01
C THR A 17 -1.80 -12.57 -1.11
N SER A 18 -1.69 -13.78 -1.67
CA SER A 18 -1.27 -15.01 -0.98
C SER A 18 0.05 -14.83 -0.24
N GLY A 19 1.06 -14.17 -0.84
CA GLY A 19 2.37 -13.97 -0.20
C GLY A 19 2.29 -13.08 1.04
N ILE A 20 1.44 -12.05 1.05
CA ILE A 20 1.23 -11.19 2.22
C ILE A 20 0.49 -11.96 3.32
N VAL A 21 -0.53 -12.73 2.95
CA VAL A 21 -1.30 -13.55 3.88
C VAL A 21 -0.43 -14.65 4.47
N GLU A 22 0.37 -15.32 3.65
CA GLU A 22 1.32 -16.35 4.08
C GLU A 22 2.38 -15.79 5.03
N LEU A 23 2.92 -14.60 4.75
CA LEU A 23 3.85 -13.91 5.65
C LEU A 23 3.22 -13.67 7.02
N ILE A 24 1.98 -13.18 7.05
CA ILE A 24 1.24 -12.97 8.31
C ILE A 24 1.04 -14.30 9.04
N SER A 25 0.59 -15.34 8.33
CA SER A 25 0.33 -16.66 8.90
C SER A 25 1.59 -17.33 9.46
N ARG A 26 2.74 -17.22 8.78
CA ARG A 26 4.00 -17.83 9.23
C ARG A 26 4.65 -17.09 10.38
N THR A 27 4.57 -15.75 10.40
CA THR A 27 5.28 -14.94 11.39
C THR A 27 4.43 -14.60 12.61
N GLY A 28 3.10 -14.66 12.49
CA GLY A 28 2.17 -14.16 13.52
C GLY A 28 2.23 -12.64 13.72
N ILE A 29 3.02 -11.91 12.91
CA ILE A 29 3.25 -10.48 13.07
C ILE A 29 2.29 -9.72 12.16
N PRO A 30 1.52 -8.75 12.69
CA PRO A 30 0.58 -7.98 11.89
C PRO A 30 1.30 -7.07 10.89
N VAL A 31 0.89 -7.17 9.62
CA VAL A 31 1.27 -6.21 8.57
C VAL A 31 0.34 -5.00 8.65
N ILE A 32 0.91 -3.84 8.92
CA ILE A 32 0.17 -2.57 9.02
C ILE A 32 0.22 -1.75 7.74
N GLY A 33 0.97 -2.19 6.72
CA GLY A 33 1.18 -1.43 5.51
C GLY A 33 1.78 -2.23 4.37
N VAL A 34 1.35 -1.91 3.16
CA VAL A 34 1.98 -2.36 1.91
C VAL A 34 2.21 -1.11 1.07
N VAL A 35 3.48 -0.76 0.86
CA VAL A 35 3.89 0.36 0.01
C VAL A 35 4.22 -0.23 -1.36
N PRO A 36 3.48 0.11 -2.42
CA PRO A 36 3.78 -0.39 -3.74
C PRO A 36 5.07 0.19 -4.28
N TYR A 37 5.71 -0.57 -5.17
CA TYR A 37 6.78 -0.02 -6.00
C TYR A 37 6.28 1.21 -6.78
N THR A 38 7.11 2.25 -6.84
CA THR A 38 6.76 3.48 -7.54
C THR A 38 8.00 4.14 -8.13
N GLN A 39 7.88 4.56 -9.40
CA GLN A 39 8.92 5.35 -10.07
C GLN A 39 8.97 6.80 -9.56
N PHE A 40 7.93 7.25 -8.84
CA PHE A 40 7.88 8.60 -8.29
C PHE A 40 8.79 8.80 -7.06
N ALA A 41 9.37 7.72 -6.51
CA ALA A 41 10.28 7.80 -5.36
C ALA A 41 11.55 8.59 -5.69
N GLU A 42 12.16 8.33 -6.85
CA GLU A 42 13.36 9.03 -7.31
C GLU A 42 13.08 10.52 -7.54
N LYS A 43 11.94 10.83 -8.15
CA LYS A 43 11.49 12.21 -8.36
C LYS A 43 11.26 12.95 -7.03
N ALA A 44 10.61 12.31 -6.06
CA ALA A 44 10.40 12.91 -4.75
C ALA A 44 11.73 13.21 -4.05
N LEU A 45 12.68 12.26 -4.15
CA LEU A 45 14.01 12.38 -3.59
C LEU A 45 14.81 13.53 -4.23
N SER A 46 14.81 13.63 -5.57
CA SER A 46 15.52 14.71 -6.27
C SER A 46 14.93 16.10 -6.01
N GLU A 47 13.62 16.19 -5.78
CA GLU A 47 12.96 17.43 -5.37
C GLU A 47 13.10 17.75 -3.88
N GLY A 48 13.73 16.89 -3.08
CA GLY A 48 13.85 17.06 -1.63
C GLY A 48 12.51 17.04 -0.89
N LYS A 49 11.51 16.34 -1.44
CA LYS A 49 10.14 16.29 -0.90
C LYS A 49 9.76 14.88 -0.45
N PRO A 50 8.89 14.74 0.56
CA PRO A 50 8.38 13.44 0.93
C PRO A 50 7.48 12.88 -0.19
N LEU A 51 7.49 11.55 -0.34
CA LEU A 51 6.68 10.86 -1.35
C LEU A 51 5.17 11.10 -1.20
N THR A 52 4.72 11.45 0.01
CA THR A 52 3.34 11.85 0.32
C THR A 52 2.94 13.20 -0.30
N ALA A 53 3.91 14.06 -0.64
CA ALA A 53 3.66 15.34 -1.32
C ALA A 53 3.49 15.18 -2.84
N VAL A 54 3.86 14.03 -3.40
CA VAL A 54 3.67 13.75 -4.84
C VAL A 54 2.22 13.38 -5.10
N LYS A 55 1.52 14.19 -5.92
CA LYS A 55 0.11 13.97 -6.28
C LYS A 55 -0.06 12.66 -7.06
N ASN A 56 -1.23 12.03 -6.88
CA ASN A 56 -1.68 10.85 -7.63
C ASN A 56 -0.75 9.62 -7.58
N ASN A 57 0.06 9.49 -6.53
CA ASN A 57 0.93 8.32 -6.34
C ASN A 57 0.35 7.34 -5.29
N PRO A 58 0.08 6.07 -5.65
CA PRO A 58 -0.41 5.05 -4.73
C PRO A 58 0.49 4.83 -3.50
N ALA A 59 1.80 4.98 -3.64
CA ALA A 59 2.73 4.84 -2.52
C ALA A 59 2.58 5.95 -1.47
N GLY A 60 2.31 7.19 -1.89
CA GLY A 60 2.00 8.29 -0.97
C GLY A 60 0.73 8.02 -0.16
N ILE A 61 -0.31 7.50 -0.82
CA ILE A 61 -1.57 7.08 -0.17
C ILE A 61 -1.31 5.96 0.84
N ALA A 62 -0.49 4.96 0.47
CA ALA A 62 -0.12 3.87 1.34
C ALA A 62 0.54 4.35 2.64
N LEU A 63 1.51 5.26 2.53
CA LEU A 63 2.22 5.84 3.67
C LEU A 63 1.27 6.63 4.59
N ALA A 64 0.34 7.40 4.02
CA ALA A 64 -0.68 8.11 4.80
C ALA A 64 -1.65 7.16 5.51
N ASN A 65 -1.98 6.00 4.92
CA ASN A 65 -2.81 5.00 5.57
C ASN A 65 -2.07 4.26 6.69
N ILE A 66 -0.76 4.04 6.53
CA ILE A 66 0.10 3.47 7.58
C ILE A 66 0.13 4.40 8.79
N SER A 67 0.32 5.71 8.59
CA SER A 67 0.35 6.67 9.71
C SER A 67 -0.97 6.68 10.48
N LYS A 68 -2.12 6.63 9.78
CA LYS A 68 -3.44 6.48 10.40
C LYS A 68 -3.55 5.22 11.26
N ARG A 69 -3.05 4.07 10.79
CA ARG A 69 -3.07 2.81 11.56
C ARG A 69 -2.11 2.84 12.75
N ILE A 70 -0.97 3.52 12.63
CA ILE A 70 -0.06 3.76 13.75
C ILE A 70 -0.78 4.59 14.83
N ALA A 71 -1.56 5.59 14.44
CA ALA A 71 -2.41 6.40 15.31
C ALA A 71 -3.66 5.67 15.84
N GLY A 72 -3.84 4.37 15.55
CA GLY A 72 -4.97 3.57 16.03
C GLY A 72 -6.24 3.64 15.18
N LEU A 73 -6.25 4.38 14.07
CA LEU A 73 -7.40 4.45 13.18
C LEU A 73 -7.53 3.17 12.33
N ARG A 74 -8.76 2.68 12.18
CA ARG A 74 -9.06 1.54 11.32
C ARG A 74 -9.16 1.97 9.86
N VAL A 75 -8.18 1.56 9.05
CA VAL A 75 -8.14 1.79 7.60
C VAL A 75 -7.84 0.47 6.88
N PRO A 76 -8.60 0.06 5.84
CA PRO A 76 -8.34 -1.19 5.12
C PRO A 76 -6.94 -1.20 4.49
N LEU A 77 -6.23 -2.34 4.53
CA LEU A 77 -4.79 -2.44 4.20
C LEU A 77 -4.43 -1.78 2.84
N LEU A 78 -5.24 -2.03 1.82
CA LEU A 78 -5.03 -1.58 0.43
C LEU A 78 -5.93 -0.42 -0.01
N ASP A 79 -6.53 0.31 0.93
CA ASP A 79 -7.50 1.38 0.63
C ASP A 79 -6.90 2.49 -0.24
N GLY A 80 -7.55 2.79 -1.37
CA GLY A 80 -7.08 3.81 -2.33
C GLY A 80 -5.80 3.47 -3.10
N ILE A 81 -5.14 2.34 -2.81
CA ILE A 81 -3.89 1.91 -3.49
C ILE A 81 -4.23 1.07 -4.73
N VAL A 82 -5.30 0.28 -4.68
CA VAL A 82 -5.77 -0.55 -5.80
C VAL A 82 -7.04 0.07 -6.40
N LYS A 83 -7.09 0.23 -7.73
CA LYS A 83 -8.31 0.66 -8.43
C LYS A 83 -9.43 -0.35 -8.18
N LYS A 84 -10.50 0.06 -7.49
CA LYS A 84 -11.73 -0.75 -7.38
C LYS A 84 -12.26 -1.05 -8.79
N ARG A 85 -12.36 -2.33 -9.16
CA ARG A 85 -13.11 -2.72 -10.37
C ARG A 85 -14.55 -2.27 -10.17
N ARG A 86 -15.03 -1.32 -10.99
CA ARG A 86 -16.47 -1.04 -11.10
C ARG A 86 -17.13 -2.33 -11.59
N ARG A 87 -17.97 -2.96 -10.77
CA ARG A 87 -18.84 -4.05 -11.26
C ARG A 87 -19.74 -3.40 -12.32
N LYS A 88 -19.65 -3.85 -13.57
CA LYS A 88 -20.67 -3.55 -14.57
C LYS A 88 -21.93 -4.26 -14.08
N SER A 89 -22.91 -3.50 -13.61
CA SER A 89 -24.25 -4.03 -13.38
C SER A 89 -24.85 -4.28 -14.75
N PHE A 90 -24.98 -5.55 -15.13
CA PHE A 90 -25.85 -5.92 -16.23
C PHE A 90 -27.25 -6.02 -15.61
N TYR A 91 -28.04 -4.98 -15.84
CA TYR A 91 -29.50 -5.04 -15.69
C TYR A 91 -30.09 -5.59 -16.98
#